data_AF-A0A8S9QLX7-F1
#
_entry.id   AF-A0A8S9QLX7-F1
#
_cell.length_a   1.000
_cell.length_b   1.000
_cell.length_c   1.000
_cell.angle_alpha   90.00
_cell.angle_beta   90.00
_cell.angle_gamma   90.00
#
_symmetry.space_group_name_H-M   'P 1'
#
loop_
_entity.id
_entity.type
_entity.pdbx_description
1 polymer ?
#
loop_
_entity_poly.entity_id
_entity_poly.type
_entity_poly.pdbx_seq_one_letter_code
_entity_poly.pdbx_strand_id
1 'polypeptide(L)' 'MNIPLLVLQWPANLEEPPSEEVSTVEEGETWMTPLIRYLEADILPEDRSEARKIKKQAARYCIS' A
#
# COMPACT_ATOMS: atom_id res chain seq x y z
N MET A 1 -30.07 10.01 -23.55
CA MET A 1 -29.16 9.74 -22.40
C MET A 1 -29.90 8.79 -21.47
N ASN A 2 -29.38 7.58 -21.24
CA ASN A 2 -29.98 6.62 -20.30
C ASN A 2 -29.20 6.70 -18.99
N ILE A 3 -29.84 7.19 -17.92
CA ILE A 3 -29.21 7.28 -16.61
C ILE A 3 -29.36 5.90 -15.94
N PRO A 4 -28.27 5.26 -15.51
CA PRO A 4 -28.35 3.95 -14.87
C PRO A 4 -29.24 3.97 -13.62
N LEU A 5 -30.08 2.94 -13.46
CA LEU A 5 -31.03 2.82 -12.33
C LEU A 5 -30.34 2.92 -10.96
N LEU A 6 -29.06 2.53 -10.88
CA LEU A 6 -28.24 2.66 -9.69
C LEU A 6 -28.12 4.12 -9.20
N VAL A 7 -28.09 5.08 -10.12
CA VAL A 7 -28.00 6.51 -9.79
C VAL A 7 -29.29 7.02 -9.16
N LEU A 8 -30.45 6.46 -9.56
CA LEU A 8 -31.75 6.82 -9.00
C LEU A 8 -32.00 6.20 -7.61
N GLN A 9 -31.22 5.18 -7.24
CA GLN A 9 -31.25 4.59 -5.91
C GLN A 9 -30.43 5.40 -4.88
N TRP A 10 -29.70 6.43 -5.32
CA TRP A 10 -28.90 7.24 -4.40
C TRP A 10 -29.82 8.06 -3.48
N PRO A 11 -29.62 7.99 -2.15
CA PRO A 11 -30.40 8.79 -1.22
C PRO A 11 -30.14 10.28 -1.47
N ALA A 12 -31.18 11.02 -1.88
CA ALA A 12 -31.10 12.45 -2.17
C ALA A 12 -30.82 13.33 -0.94
N ASN A 13 -30.81 12.74 0.26
CA ASN A 13 -30.46 13.37 1.53
C ASN A 13 -29.04 13.01 2.01
N LEU A 14 -28.22 12.36 1.18
CA LEU A 14 -26.81 12.21 1.49
C LEU A 14 -26.18 13.61 1.39
N GLU A 15 -25.99 14.27 2.53
CA GLU A 15 -25.14 15.46 2.60
C GLU A 15 -23.79 15.08 2.00
N GLU A 16 -23.31 15.84 1.02
CA GLU A 16 -21.95 15.67 0.53
C GLU A 16 -21.03 15.78 1.75
N PRO A 17 -20.24 14.74 2.07
CA PRO A 17 -19.33 14.83 3.19
C PRO A 17 -18.46 16.08 2.95
N PRO A 18 -18.20 16.89 3.99
CA PRO A 18 -17.32 18.05 3.84
C PRO A 18 -16.04 17.55 3.17
N SER A 19 -15.60 18.25 2.12
CA SER A 19 -14.50 17.82 1.26
C SER A 19 -13.38 17.22 2.11
N GLU A 20 -13.22 15.90 2.06
CA GLU A 20 -12.20 15.22 2.84
C GLU A 20 -10.86 15.81 2.41
N GLU A 21 -10.20 16.50 3.32
CA GLU A 21 -8.85 17.02 3.10
C GLU A 21 -7.92 15.81 2.94
N VAL A 22 -7.69 15.41 1.69
CA VAL A 22 -6.81 14.30 1.36
C VAL A 22 -5.39 14.71 1.75
N SER A 23 -4.89 14.16 2.84
CA SER A 23 -3.49 14.36 3.25
C SER A 23 -2.56 13.78 2.19
N THR A 24 -1.53 14.55 1.83
CA THR A 24 -0.50 14.12 0.86
C THR A 24 0.31 12.97 1.45
N VAL A 25 0.35 11.84 0.76
CA VAL A 25 1.22 10.72 1.13
C VAL A 25 2.65 11.06 0.76
N GLU A 26 3.59 10.87 1.68
CA GLU A 26 5.01 11.03 1.38
C GLU A 26 5.45 9.96 0.36
N GLU A 27 5.88 10.39 -0.83
CA GLU A 27 6.57 9.54 -1.79
C GLU A 27 8.01 9.31 -1.31
N GLY A 28 8.19 8.33 -0.44
CA GLY A 28 9.49 7.94 0.11
C GLY A 28 9.69 6.43 0.16
N GLU A 29 10.93 6.01 0.48
CA GLU A 29 11.16 4.61 0.82
C GLU A 29 10.36 4.24 2.06
N THR A 30 9.48 3.25 1.91
CA THR A 30 8.70 2.72 3.03
C THR A 30 9.51 1.61 3.72
N TRP A 31 9.04 1.18 4.88
CA TRP A 31 9.58 0.01 5.58
C TRP A 31 9.60 -1.26 4.69
N MET A 32 8.77 -1.33 3.64
CA MET A 32 8.70 -2.47 2.72
C MET A 32 9.74 -2.43 1.61
N THR A 33 10.26 -1.25 1.24
CA THR A 33 11.18 -1.11 0.12
C THR A 33 12.38 -2.07 0.19
N PRO A 34 13.10 -2.21 1.32
CA PRO A 34 14.24 -3.11 1.37
C PRO A 34 13.84 -4.60 1.42
N LEU A 35 12.61 -4.92 1.86
CA LEU A 35 12.06 -6.27 1.77
C LEU A 35 11.77 -6.66 0.31
N ILE A 36 11.14 -5.76 -0.46
CA ILE A 36 10.81 -5.99 -1.87
C ILE A 36 12.10 -6.15 -2.68
N ARG A 37 13.08 -5.27 -2.50
CA ARG A 37 14.39 -5.37 -3.16
C ARG A 37 15.10 -6.69 -2.89
N TYR A 38 14.98 -7.23 -1.68
CA TYR A 38 15.53 -8.53 -1.35
C TYR A 38 14.78 -9.67 -2.06
N LEU A 39 13.45 -9.63 -2.07
CA LEU A 39 12.63 -10.68 -2.71
C LEU A 39 12.77 -10.69 -4.25
N GLU A 40 12.92 -9.53 -4.88
CA GLU A 40 13.00 -9.41 -6.33
C GLU A 40 14.42 -9.59 -6.89
N ALA A 41 15.43 -9.06 -6.21
CA ALA A 41 16.79 -8.93 -6.74
C ALA A 41 17.89 -9.47 -5.81
N ASP A 42 17.53 -10.10 -4.69
CA ASP A 42 18.47 -10.59 -3.65
C ASP A 42 19.40 -9.50 -3.09
N ILE A 43 18.97 -8.23 -3.17
CA ILE A 43 19.74 -7.08 -2.67
C ILE A 43 19.50 -6.92 -1.17
N LEU A 44 20.58 -6.83 -0.40
CA LEU A 44 20.55 -6.62 1.04
C LEU A 44 21.29 -5.33 1.43
N PRO A 45 20.90 -4.70 2.56
CA PRO A 45 21.68 -3.61 3.14
C PRO A 45 23.05 -4.08 3.61
N GLU A 46 24.03 -3.18 3.63
CA GLU A 46 25.41 -3.46 4.07
C GLU A 46 25.47 -3.80 5.56
N ASP A 47 24.58 -3.23 6.38
CA ASP A 47 24.51 -3.58 7.78
C ASP A 47 24.04 -5.03 7.95
N ARG A 48 24.90 -5.84 8.57
CA ARG A 48 24.67 -7.26 8.77
C ARG A 48 23.46 -7.53 9.66
N SER A 49 23.16 -6.64 10.61
CA SER A 49 22.03 -6.82 11.52
C SER A 49 20.69 -6.59 10.80
N GLU A 50 20.61 -5.54 9.99
CA GLU A 50 19.45 -5.25 9.14
C GLU A 50 19.25 -6.31 8.07
N ALA A 51 20.32 -6.75 7.40
CA ALA A 51 20.25 -7.83 6.42
C ALA A 51 19.67 -9.12 7.04
N ARG A 52 20.02 -9.43 8.29
CA ARG A 52 19.48 -10.60 9.00
C ARG A 52 18.00 -10.44 9.34
N LYS A 53 17.56 -9.24 9.71
CA LYS A 53 16.14 -8.95 9.97
C LYS A 53 15.31 -9.14 8.70
N ILE A 54 15.76 -8.59 7.57
CA ILE A 54 15.07 -8.71 6.28
C ILE A 54 14.95 -10.16 5.85
N LYS A 55 16.02 -10.94 5.90
CA LYS A 55 15.97 -12.38 5.57
C LYS A 55 14.93 -13.14 6.40
N LYS A 56 14.89 -12.88 7.71
CA LYS A 56 13.93 -13.52 8.62
C LYS A 56 12.48 -13.12 8.30
N GLN A 57 12.27 -11.87 7.90
CA GLN A 57 10.95 -11.37 7.50
C GLN A 57 10.51 -11.91 6.14
N ALA A 58 11.42 -11.95 5.16
CA ALA A 58 11.20 -12.47 3.82
C ALA A 58 10.74 -13.93 3.81
N ALA A 59 11.28 -14.76 4.71
CA ALA A 59 10.88 -16.15 4.85
C ALA A 59 9.37 -16.35 5.10
N ARG A 60 8.65 -15.34 5.61
CA ARG A 60 7.18 -15.40 5.81
C ARG A 60 6.40 -15.27 4.51
N TYR A 61 7.00 -14.70 3.47
CA TYR A 61 6.39 -14.43 2.18
C TYR A 61 6.80 -15.44 1.11
N CYS A 62 7.78 -16.30 1.42
CA CYS A 62 8.10 -17.45 0.58
C CYS A 62 6.99 -18.49 0.73
N ILE A 63 6.17 -18.65 -0.31
CA ILE A 63 5.18 -19.73 -0.40
C ILE A 63 5.92 -20.97 -0.95
N SER A 64 5.88 -22.06 -0.19
CA SER A 64 6.43 -23.37 -0.56
C SER A 64 5.45 -24.19 -1.38
#